data_AF-A0A1M4M8R6-F1
#
_entry.id   AF-A0A1M4M8R6-F1
#
_cell.length_a   1.000
_cell.length_b   1.000
_cell.length_c   1.000
_cell.angle_alpha   90.00
_cell.angle_beta   90.00
_cell.angle_gamma   90.00
#
_symmetry.space_group_name_H-M   'P 1'
#
loop_
_entity.id
_entity.type
_entity.pdbx_description
1 polymer ?
#
loop_
_entity_poly.entity_id
_entity_poly.type
_entity_poly.pdbx_seq_one_letter_code
_entity_poly.pdbx_strand_id
1 'polypeptide(L)'
;MENYYCIVTFHTTNHALTFEKVMKENKVDVKLMPVPRQVSSSCGTAAQFPCELKDEILKTCLEQHIEIDEVHKIEVKHSSGILSKLFKQSS
;
A
#
# COMPACT_ATOMS: atom_id res chain seq x y z
N MET A 1 20.03 2.67 4.96
CA MET A 1 18.64 2.87 5.41
C MET A 1 17.82 3.08 4.15
N GLU A 2 16.98 2.13 3.80
CA GLU A 2 16.15 2.27 2.61
C GLU A 2 15.00 3.22 2.92
N ASN A 3 15.06 4.43 2.35
CA ASN A 3 14.06 5.47 2.56
C ASN A 3 12.98 5.38 1.48
N TYR A 4 12.44 4.19 1.21
CA TYR A 4 11.40 4.03 0.21
C TYR A 4 10.41 2.92 0.57
N TYR A 5 9.20 3.04 0.04
CA TYR A 5 8.16 2.01 0.13
C TYR A 5 7.43 1.92 -1.20
N CYS A 6 6.70 0.84 -1.41
CA CYS A 6 5.88 0.66 -2.60
C CYS A 6 4.42 0.90 -2.26
N ILE A 7 3.69 1.46 -3.21
CA ILE A 7 2.25 1.54 -3.16
C ILE A 7 1.64 0.95 -4.42
N VAL A 8 0.41 0.49 -4.30
CA VAL A 8 -0.44 0.15 -5.43
C VAL A 8 -1.68 1.03 -5.42
N THR A 9 -2.08 1.51 -6.60
CA THR A 9 -3.30 2.28 -6.81
C THR A 9 -4.41 1.41 -7.37
N PHE A 10 -5.65 1.90 -7.28
CA PHE A 10 -6.83 1.18 -7.73
C PHE A 10 -7.77 2.14 -8.47
N HIS A 11 -8.54 1.59 -9.42
CA HIS A 11 -9.61 2.35 -10.07
C HIS A 11 -10.82 2.58 -9.17
N THR A 12 -11.08 1.66 -8.23
CA THR A 12 -12.23 1.74 -7.31
C THR A 12 -11.84 1.46 -5.87
N THR A 13 -12.59 2.00 -4.91
CA THR A 13 -12.39 1.73 -3.48
C THR A 13 -12.66 0.27 -3.12
N ASN A 14 -13.62 -0.39 -3.81
CA ASN A 14 -13.89 -1.81 -3.61
C ASN A 14 -12.67 -2.67 -3.92
N HIS A 15 -11.94 -2.38 -5.00
CA HIS A 15 -10.71 -3.12 -5.32
C HIS A 15 -9.64 -2.93 -4.24
N ALA A 16 -9.50 -1.71 -3.69
CA ALA A 16 -8.57 -1.45 -2.59
C ALA A 16 -8.91 -2.28 -1.34
N LEU A 17 -10.19 -2.35 -0.96
CA LEU A 17 -10.64 -3.12 0.20
C LEU A 17 -10.49 -4.62 0.00
N THR A 18 -10.87 -5.14 -1.18
CA THR A 18 -10.68 -6.55 -1.53
C THR A 18 -9.20 -6.93 -1.53
N PHE A 19 -8.35 -6.09 -2.12
CA PHE A 19 -6.90 -6.27 -2.10
C PHE A 19 -6.39 -6.38 -0.66
N GLU A 20 -6.74 -5.44 0.22
CA GLU A 20 -6.29 -5.47 1.61
C GLU A 20 -6.72 -6.76 2.33
N LYS A 21 -7.98 -7.18 2.13
CA LYS A 21 -8.51 -8.40 2.71
C LYS A 21 -7.73 -9.63 2.25
N VAL A 22 -7.55 -9.79 0.94
CA VAL A 22 -6.87 -10.96 0.36
C VAL A 22 -5.40 -11.01 0.79
N MET A 23 -4.72 -9.86 0.82
CA MET A 23 -3.33 -9.80 1.27
C MET A 23 -3.19 -10.20 2.74
N LYS A 24 -4.08 -9.71 3.61
CA LYS A 24 -4.12 -10.11 5.03
C LYS A 24 -4.41 -11.60 5.20
N GLU A 25 -5.31 -12.18 4.40
CA GLU A 25 -5.57 -13.63 4.38
C GLU A 25 -4.33 -14.44 3.97
N ASN A 26 -3.51 -13.90 3.07
CA ASN A 26 -2.22 -14.47 2.66
C ASN A 26 -1.06 -14.09 3.59
N LYS A 27 -1.33 -13.46 4.75
CA LYS A 27 -0.33 -13.02 5.74
C LYS A 27 0.68 -11.99 5.20
N VAL A 28 0.30 -11.24 4.16
CA VAL A 28 1.05 -10.12 3.63
C VAL A 28 0.58 -8.84 4.33
N ASP A 29 1.50 -8.15 5.01
CA ASP A 29 1.18 -6.90 5.71
C ASP A 29 1.09 -5.74 4.70
N VAL A 30 -0.15 -5.41 4.34
CA VAL A 30 -0.46 -4.26 3.50
C VAL A 30 -1.37 -3.29 4.26
N LYS A 31 -1.15 -1.99 4.04
CA LYS A 31 -1.91 -0.94 4.71
C LYS A 31 -2.57 -0.01 3.72
N LEU A 32 -3.88 0.15 3.80
CA LEU A 32 -4.56 1.17 3.03
C LEU A 32 -4.22 2.57 3.53
N MET A 33 -3.96 3.47 2.59
CA MET A 33 -3.64 4.88 2.82
C MET A 33 -4.24 5.75 1.71
N PRO A 34 -4.47 7.05 1.97
CA PRO A 34 -4.75 7.99 0.88
C PRO A 34 -3.56 8.04 -0.09
N VAL A 35 -3.84 8.20 -1.38
CA VAL A 35 -2.79 8.26 -2.40
C VAL A 35 -1.85 9.43 -2.11
N PRO A 36 -0.53 9.22 -2.06
CA PRO A 36 0.44 10.29 -1.88
C PRO A 36 0.28 11.36 -2.95
N ARG A 37 0.44 12.63 -2.58
CA ARG A 37 0.24 13.78 -3.50
C ARG A 37 1.08 13.74 -4.78
N GLN A 38 2.17 12.97 -4.78
CA GLN A 38 3.05 12.75 -5.94
C GLN A 38 2.55 11.66 -6.90
N VAL A 39 1.44 11.00 -6.59
CA VAL A 39 0.82 9.94 -7.40
C VAL A 39 -0.63 10.33 -7.68
N SER A 40 -1.09 10.12 -8.91
CA SER A 40 -2.49 10.26 -9.30
C SER A 40 -3.18 8.90 -9.24
N SER A 41 -4.40 8.83 -8.70
CA SER A 41 -5.26 7.65 -8.83
C SER A 41 -6.73 8.05 -9.01
N SER A 42 -7.53 7.13 -9.54
CA SER A 42 -8.95 7.38 -9.79
C SER A 42 -9.79 7.43 -8.51
N CYS A 43 -9.48 6.59 -7.50
CA CYS A 43 -10.30 6.45 -6.29
C CYS A 43 -9.73 7.15 -5.03
N GLY A 44 -8.54 7.75 -5.12
CA GLY A 44 -7.88 8.43 -4.00
C GLY A 44 -7.34 7.50 -2.90
N THR A 45 -7.47 6.17 -3.05
CA THR A 45 -6.97 5.16 -2.12
C THR A 45 -5.84 4.34 -2.74
N ALA A 46 -4.81 4.04 -1.94
CA ALA A 46 -3.68 3.19 -2.31
C ALA A 46 -3.38 2.20 -1.18
N ALA A 47 -2.70 1.10 -1.49
CA ALA A 47 -2.19 0.17 -0.48
C ALA A 47 -0.67 0.25 -0.43
N GLN A 48 -0.12 0.49 0.75
CA GLN A 48 1.31 0.51 1.03
C GLN A 48 1.81 -0.89 1.41
N PHE A 49 2.99 -1.23 0.89
CA PHE A 49 3.67 -2.49 1.20
C PHE A 49 5.21 -2.35 1.02
N PRO A 50 6.00 -3.24 1.64
CA PRO A 50 7.44 -3.33 1.39
C PRO A 50 7.73 -3.69 -0.07
N CYS A 51 8.63 -2.97 -0.75
CA CYS A 51 8.91 -3.21 -2.16
C CYS A 51 9.47 -4.62 -2.46
N GLU A 52 10.06 -5.29 -1.47
CA GLU A 52 10.53 -6.68 -1.56
C GLU A 52 9.38 -7.66 -1.82
N LEU A 53 8.16 -7.34 -1.37
CA LEU A 53 6.97 -8.17 -1.54
C LEU A 53 6.23 -7.88 -2.86
N LYS A 54 6.76 -7.00 -3.71
CA LYS A 54 6.10 -6.61 -4.97
C LYS A 54 5.76 -7.81 -5.83
N ASP A 55 6.71 -8.71 -6.03
CA ASP A 55 6.52 -9.87 -6.93
C ASP A 55 5.50 -10.86 -6.35
N GLU A 56 5.50 -11.06 -5.03
CA GLU A 56 4.52 -11.88 -4.32
C GLU A 56 3.11 -11.30 -4.41
N ILE A 57 2.98 -9.99 -4.23
CA ILE A 57 1.71 -9.27 -4.33
C ILE A 57 1.16 -9.35 -5.76
N LEU A 58 1.99 -9.07 -6.78
CA LEU A 58 1.58 -9.16 -8.18
C LEU A 58 1.14 -10.57 -8.55
N LYS A 59 1.88 -11.59 -8.10
CA LYS A 59 1.50 -12.98 -8.30
C LYS A 59 0.15 -13.30 -7.65
N THR A 60 -0.06 -12.88 -6.40
CA THR A 60 -1.30 -13.09 -5.66
C THR A 60 -2.48 -12.39 -6.36
N CYS A 61 -2.28 -11.17 -6.86
CA CYS A 61 -3.28 -10.45 -7.64
C CYS A 61 -3.66 -11.20 -8.92
N LEU A 62 -2.69 -11.78 -9.64
CA LEU A 62 -2.95 -12.59 -10.82
C LEU A 62 -3.72 -13.87 -10.48
N GLU A 63 -3.32 -14.59 -9.43
CA GLU A 63 -3.99 -15.84 -9.00
C GLU A 63 -5.43 -15.60 -8.53
N GLN A 64 -5.65 -14.50 -7.80
CA GLN A 64 -6.93 -14.16 -7.19
C GLN A 64 -7.78 -13.21 -8.06
N HIS A 65 -7.32 -12.91 -9.29
CA HIS A 65 -8.01 -12.01 -10.24
C HIS A 65 -8.34 -10.63 -9.64
N ILE A 66 -7.42 -10.08 -8.85
CA ILE A 66 -7.56 -8.76 -8.25
C ILE A 66 -7.05 -7.71 -9.23
N GLU A 67 -7.94 -6.81 -9.63
CA GLU A 67 -7.58 -5.68 -10.47
C GLU A 67 -6.84 -4.60 -9.66
N ILE A 68 -5.65 -4.25 -10.15
CA ILE A 68 -4.83 -3.14 -9.68
C ILE A 68 -4.57 -2.19 -10.85
N ASP A 69 -4.30 -0.92 -10.55
CA ASP A 69 -4.00 0.10 -11.56
C ASP A 69 -2.49 0.15 -11.81
N GLU A 70 -1.73 0.78 -10.92
CA GLU A 70 -0.27 0.87 -11.05
C GLU A 70 0.44 0.66 -9.71
N VAL A 71 1.69 0.17 -9.77
CA VAL A 71 2.58 0.06 -8.62
C VAL A 71 3.66 1.13 -8.70
N HIS A 72 3.74 1.98 -7.68
CA HIS A 72 4.70 3.08 -7.60
C HIS A 72 5.69 2.88 -6.46
N LYS A 73 6.96 3.16 -6.72
CA LYS A 73 8.00 3.29 -5.69
C LYS A 73 8.00 4.73 -5.16
N ILE A 74 7.83 4.88 -3.86
CA ILE A 74 7.73 6.16 -3.17
C ILE A 74 8.95 6.36 -2.28
N GLU A 75 9.72 7.41 -2.54
CA GLU A 75 10.82 7.82 -1.67
C GLU A 75 10.27 8.64 -0.49
N VAL A 76 10.60 8.21 0.73
CA VAL A 76 10.31 8.94 1.96
C VAL A 76 11.28 10.10 2.06
N LYS A 77 10.84 11.30 1.68
CA LYS A 77 11.50 12.52 2.14
C LYS A 77 11.20 12.66 3.62
N HIS A 78 12.22 12.81 4.46
CA HIS A 78 12.09 13.10 5.89
C HIS A 78 11.27 14.38 6.09
N SER A 79 9.94 14.26 6.05
CA SER A 79 8.99 15.25 6.51
C SER A 79 8.75 14.89 7.97
N SER A 80 9.45 15.59 8.87
CA SER A 80 9.13 15.61 10.29
C SER A 80 7.67 16.05 10.45
N GLY A 81 6.75 15.10 10.55
CA GLY A 81 5.32 15.39 10.58
C GLY A 81 4.46 14.17 10.90
N ILE A 82 4.16 14.01 12.19
CA ILE A 82 2.95 13.36 12.73
C ILE A 82 3.00 11.81 12.92
N LEU A 83 3.82 11.03 12.21
CA LEU A 83 3.82 9.56 12.34
C LEU A 83 4.58 8.96 13.54
N SER A 84 5.26 9.76 14.37
CA SER A 84 5.89 9.28 15.62
C SER A 84 4.94 9.22 16.82
N LYS A 85 3.69 9.72 16.69
CA LYS A 85 2.76 9.84 17.82
C LYS A 85 1.79 8.65 17.99
N LEU A 86 1.77 7.70 17.07
CA LEU A 86 0.86 6.53 17.10
C LEU A 86 1.48 5.25 17.69
N PHE A 87 2.75 5.26 18.10
CA PHE A 87 3.43 4.11 18.73
C PHE A 87 3.72 4.30 20.23
N LYS A 88 2.89 5.07 20.94
CA LYS A 88 2.89 5.09 22.41
C LYS A 88 1.48 5.02 22.98
N GLN A 89 1.02 3.79 23.22
CA GLN A 89 0.11 3.37 24.30
C GLN A 89 -0.24 1.89 24.04
N SER A 90 -0.10 0.93 24.96
CA SER A 90 0.07 1.00 26.40
C SER A 90 0.79 -0.25 26.90
N SER A 91 1.53 -0.06 28.01
CA SER A 91 1.94 -1.11 28.94
C SER A 91 0.78 -1.91 29.49
#